data_AF-A0A0F5IVI6-F1
#
_entry.id   AF-A0A0F5IVI6-F1
#
_cell.length_a   1.000
_cell.length_b   1.000
_cell.length_c   1.000
_cell.angle_alpha   90.00
_cell.angle_beta   90.00
_cell.angle_gamma   90.00
#
_symmetry.space_group_name_H-M   'P 1'
#
loop_
_entity.id
_entity.type
_entity.pdbx_description
1 polymer ?
#
loop_
_entity_poly.entity_id
_entity_poly.type
_entity_poly.pdbx_seq_one_letter_code
_entity_poly.pdbx_strand_id
1 'polypeptide(L)'
;MSYPSLEESIERVKNNSHYILLLALLLGDPEIRKRKTWNALAKSFFTNYREKILHHCGYDAGPANLERIRIVEPKLFIEYMSGMFRYGMFEECSYEELAGFINLVFNTGYEQTYICNLLKAAHEDYQHIHDGIKMEIKLEPARREGILSN
;
A
#
# COMPACT_ATOMS: atom_id res chain seq x y z
N MET A 1 -6.48 30.75 -16.04
CA MET A 1 -5.57 30.57 -14.89
C MET A 1 -4.77 29.30 -15.15
N SER A 2 -3.45 29.38 -15.12
CA SER A 2 -2.55 28.24 -15.32
C SER A 2 -2.03 27.76 -13.95
N TYR A 3 -1.53 26.53 -13.89
CA TYR A 3 -0.99 25.96 -12.66
C TYR A 3 0.22 26.77 -12.10
N PRO A 4 1.20 27.21 -12.91
CA PRO A 4 2.34 27.99 -12.38
C PRO A 4 1.92 29.28 -11.67
N SER A 5 0.91 29.98 -12.20
CA SER A 5 0.40 31.19 -11.56
C SER A 5 -0.35 30.90 -10.26
N LEU A 6 -0.96 29.72 -10.13
CA LEU A 6 -1.61 29.27 -8.91
C LEU A 6 -0.57 28.88 -7.85
N GLU A 7 0.45 28.13 -8.23
CA GLU A 7 1.57 27.74 -7.36
C GLU A 7 2.27 28.96 -6.76
N GLU A 8 2.64 29.93 -7.60
CA GLU A 8 3.27 31.18 -7.15
C GLU A 8 2.36 31.96 -6.15
N SER A 9 1.04 31.92 -6.37
CA SER A 9 0.08 32.57 -5.47
C SER A 9 -0.01 31.85 -4.11
N ILE A 10 0.04 30.52 -4.11
CA ILE A 10 0.03 29.69 -2.89
C ILE A 10 1.32 29.88 -2.09
N GLU A 11 2.48 29.95 -2.75
CA GLU A 11 3.78 30.10 -2.09
C GLU A 11 3.97 31.46 -1.42
N ARG A 12 3.36 32.52 -1.95
CA ARG A 12 3.40 33.86 -1.34
C ARG A 12 2.66 33.92 0.01
N VAL A 13 1.80 32.96 0.32
CA VAL A 13 1.03 32.93 1.57
C VAL A 13 1.76 32.07 2.61
N LYS A 14 2.14 32.67 3.74
CA LYS A 14 2.63 31.92 4.91
C LYS A 14 1.51 31.04 5.49
N ASN A 15 1.84 29.81 5.88
CA ASN A 15 0.88 28.83 6.40
C ASN A 15 -0.27 28.55 5.41
N ASN A 16 0.07 28.28 4.15
CA ASN A 16 -0.88 28.08 3.05
C ASN A 16 -1.70 26.77 3.10
N SER A 17 -1.52 25.92 4.11
CA SER A 17 -2.17 24.61 4.21
C SER A 17 -3.70 24.68 4.14
N HIS A 18 -4.30 25.70 4.77
CA HIS A 18 -5.74 25.93 4.68
C HIS A 18 -6.21 26.22 3.25
N TYR A 19 -5.46 27.01 2.49
CA TYR A 19 -5.78 27.32 1.09
C TYR A 19 -5.60 26.12 0.18
N ILE A 20 -4.58 25.30 0.41
CA ILE A 20 -4.37 24.04 -0.31
C ILE A 20 -5.59 23.12 -0.10
N LEU A 21 -6.13 23.02 1.11
CA LEU A 21 -7.33 22.22 1.36
C LEU A 21 -8.59 22.80 0.70
N LEU A 22 -8.80 24.12 0.78
CA LEU A 22 -9.94 24.76 0.11
C LEU A 22 -9.88 24.58 -1.42
N LEU A 23 -8.68 24.68 -1.99
CA LEU A 23 -8.46 24.42 -3.41
C LEU A 23 -8.66 22.94 -3.76
N ALA A 24 -8.26 22.02 -2.89
CA ALA A 24 -8.55 20.60 -3.07
C ALA A 24 -10.06 20.30 -3.08
N LEU A 25 -10.83 20.95 -2.21
CA LEU A 25 -12.30 20.88 -2.21
C LEU A 25 -12.89 21.43 -3.51
N LEU A 26 -12.49 22.65 -3.90
CA LEU A 26 -13.01 23.31 -5.11
C LEU A 26 -12.66 22.54 -6.39
N LEU A 27 -11.41 22.10 -6.53
CA LEU A 27 -10.93 21.40 -7.73
C LEU A 27 -11.33 19.93 -7.74
N GLY A 28 -11.76 19.38 -6.60
CA GLY A 28 -12.34 18.04 -6.47
C GLY A 28 -13.78 17.96 -6.98
N ASP A 29 -14.50 19.09 -7.03
CA ASP A 29 -15.89 19.15 -7.47
C ASP A 29 -16.04 18.74 -8.96
N PRO A 30 -16.82 17.69 -9.27
CA PRO A 30 -17.02 17.22 -10.64
C PRO A 30 -17.67 18.27 -11.55
N GLU A 31 -18.48 19.19 -11.03
CA GLU A 31 -19.11 20.26 -11.80
C GLU A 31 -18.07 21.27 -12.31
N ILE A 32 -17.09 21.61 -11.47
CA ILE A 32 -15.96 22.48 -11.85
C ILE A 32 -15.09 21.80 -12.91
N ARG A 33 -14.91 20.48 -12.80
CA ARG A 33 -14.07 19.67 -13.71
C ARG A 33 -14.70 19.39 -15.08
N LYS A 34 -15.97 19.75 -15.33
CA LYS A 34 -16.59 19.67 -16.66
C LYS A 34 -15.86 20.49 -17.71
N ARG A 35 -15.21 21.60 -17.30
CA ARG A 35 -14.42 22.44 -18.20
C ARG A 35 -13.00 21.89 -18.33
N LYS A 36 -12.55 21.63 -19.57
CA LYS A 36 -11.21 21.07 -19.87
C LYS A 36 -10.06 21.82 -19.19
N THR A 37 -10.10 23.14 -19.17
CA THR A 37 -9.08 23.99 -18.53
C THR A 37 -9.01 23.78 -17.03
N TRP A 38 -10.16 23.73 -16.36
CA TRP A 38 -10.24 23.46 -14.92
C TRP A 38 -9.82 22.02 -14.58
N ASN A 39 -10.16 21.05 -15.42
CA ASN A 39 -9.71 19.67 -15.24
C ASN A 39 -8.18 19.53 -15.39
N ALA A 40 -7.57 20.23 -16.34
CA ALA A 40 -6.11 20.25 -16.51
C ALA A 40 -5.40 20.92 -15.32
N LEU A 41 -5.97 22.02 -14.81
CA LEU A 41 -5.50 22.69 -13.60
C LEU A 41 -5.61 21.77 -12.38
N ALA A 42 -6.77 21.13 -12.17
CA ALA A 42 -7.02 20.19 -11.09
C ALA A 42 -6.03 19.02 -11.13
N LYS A 43 -5.80 18.43 -12.31
CA LYS A 43 -4.83 17.34 -12.48
C LYS A 43 -3.42 17.76 -12.04
N SER A 44 -2.97 18.94 -12.46
CA SER A 44 -1.65 19.47 -12.09
C SER A 44 -1.56 19.77 -10.60
N PHE A 45 -2.61 20.39 -10.04
CA PHE A 45 -2.72 20.70 -8.61
C PHE A 45 -2.64 19.43 -7.74
N PHE A 46 -3.48 18.43 -8.01
CA PHE A 46 -3.49 17.21 -7.23
C PHE A 46 -2.20 16.42 -7.35
N THR A 47 -1.53 16.41 -8.52
CA THR A 47 -0.21 15.77 -8.65
C THR A 47 0.82 16.39 -7.70
N ASN A 48 0.88 17.72 -7.63
CA ASN A 48 1.95 18.41 -6.91
C ASN A 48 1.67 18.64 -5.42
N TYR A 49 0.40 18.67 -5.01
CA TYR A 49 0.01 18.87 -3.60
C TYR A 49 -0.52 17.61 -2.92
N ARG A 50 -0.50 16.44 -3.57
CA ARG A 50 -1.02 15.17 -3.05
C ARG A 50 -0.52 14.87 -1.64
N GLU A 51 0.80 14.86 -1.45
CA GLU A 51 1.42 14.51 -0.17
C GLU A 51 1.02 15.49 0.94
N LYS A 52 1.05 16.80 0.65
CA LYS A 52 0.64 17.84 1.60
C LYS A 52 -0.83 17.70 2.00
N ILE A 53 -1.71 17.40 1.05
CA ILE A 53 -3.15 17.17 1.31
C ILE A 53 -3.33 15.93 2.19
N LEU A 54 -2.70 14.81 1.85
CA LEU A 54 -2.80 13.55 2.61
C LEU A 54 -2.27 13.73 4.04
N HIS A 55 -1.11 14.36 4.19
CA HIS A 55 -0.54 14.65 5.50
C HIS A 55 -1.45 15.54 6.35
N HIS A 56 -2.06 16.59 5.77
CA HIS A 56 -3.02 17.43 6.50
C HIS A 56 -4.29 16.69 6.91
N CYS A 57 -4.71 15.71 6.13
CA CYS A 57 -5.86 14.85 6.44
C CYS A 57 -5.51 13.71 7.43
N GLY A 58 -4.28 13.65 7.95
CA GLY A 58 -3.85 12.62 8.89
C GLY A 58 -3.53 11.26 8.26
N TYR A 59 -3.44 11.18 6.94
CA TYR A 59 -3.00 9.98 6.24
C TYR A 59 -1.47 9.95 6.20
N ASP A 60 -0.87 8.91 6.79
CA ASP A 60 0.53 8.56 6.53
C ASP A 60 0.59 7.93 5.13
N ALA A 61 0.97 8.74 4.14
CA ALA A 61 0.93 8.32 2.74
C ALA A 61 2.05 7.33 2.37
N GLY A 62 2.96 7.02 3.30
CA GLY A 62 4.21 6.32 2.99
C GLY A 62 5.02 7.05 1.91
N PRO A 63 6.20 6.53 1.53
CA PRO A 63 6.93 7.04 0.37
C PRO A 63 6.06 6.97 -0.90
N ALA A 64 5.91 8.10 -1.60
CA ALA A 64 5.04 8.22 -2.78
C ALA A 64 5.40 7.30 -3.97
N ASN A 65 6.56 6.64 -3.91
CA ASN A 65 7.10 5.73 -4.91
C ASN A 65 7.54 4.38 -4.30
N LEU A 66 6.76 3.78 -3.40
CA LEU A 66 6.96 2.37 -3.09
C LEU A 66 6.60 1.55 -4.34
N GLU A 67 7.59 1.32 -5.21
CA GLU A 67 7.52 0.21 -6.15
C GLU A 67 7.20 -1.03 -5.33
N ARG A 68 6.08 -1.69 -5.69
CA ARG A 68 5.70 -2.93 -5.03
C ARG A 68 6.84 -3.93 -5.15
N ILE A 69 7.13 -4.62 -4.06
CA ILE A 69 8.24 -5.58 -4.00
C ILE A 69 7.96 -6.69 -5.03
N ARG A 70 8.85 -6.85 -6.00
CA ARG A 70 8.70 -7.87 -7.05
C ARG A 70 8.85 -9.25 -6.45
N ILE A 71 7.85 -10.10 -6.68
CA ILE A 71 7.90 -11.51 -6.29
C ILE A 71 8.26 -12.35 -7.52
N VAL A 72 9.32 -13.14 -7.39
CA VAL A 72 9.83 -14.02 -8.47
C VAL A 72 8.88 -15.20 -8.69
N GLU A 73 8.35 -15.77 -7.61
CA GLU A 73 7.40 -16.90 -7.64
C GLU A 73 6.09 -16.57 -6.91
N PRO A 74 5.16 -15.84 -7.56
CA PRO A 74 3.95 -15.32 -6.91
C PRO A 74 3.04 -16.39 -6.31
N LYS A 75 2.88 -17.53 -6.99
CA LYS A 75 2.01 -18.62 -6.54
C LYS A 75 2.55 -19.26 -5.26
N LEU A 76 3.85 -19.59 -5.24
CA LEU A 76 4.53 -20.16 -4.08
C LEU A 76 4.47 -19.18 -2.89
N PHE A 77 4.75 -17.90 -3.12
CA PHE A 77 4.63 -16.86 -2.10
C PHE A 77 3.21 -16.79 -1.49
N ILE A 78 2.16 -16.85 -2.32
CA ILE A 78 0.78 -16.80 -1.82
C ILE A 78 0.43 -18.07 -1.03
N GLU A 79 0.93 -19.23 -1.45
CA GLU A 79 0.77 -20.49 -0.70
C GLU A 79 1.46 -20.40 0.68
N TYR A 80 2.66 -19.80 0.76
CA TYR A 80 3.33 -19.49 2.03
C TYR A 80 2.48 -18.59 2.94
N MET A 81 1.97 -17.48 2.39
CA MET A 81 1.13 -16.53 3.15
C MET A 81 -0.17 -17.18 3.64
N SER A 82 -0.78 -18.06 2.82
CA SER A 82 -1.98 -18.80 3.21
C SER A 82 -1.73 -19.70 4.42
N GLY A 83 -0.60 -20.41 4.45
CA GLY A 83 -0.32 -21.26 5.58
C GLY A 83 0.06 -20.48 6.85
N MET A 84 0.81 -19.38 6.74
CA MET A 84 1.03 -18.47 7.87
C MET A 84 -0.29 -17.96 8.47
N PHE A 85 -1.26 -17.65 7.59
CA PHE A 85 -2.62 -17.27 7.98
C PHE A 85 -3.35 -18.37 8.76
N ARG A 86 -3.33 -19.60 8.27
CA ARG A 86 -3.99 -20.74 8.94
C ARG A 86 -3.42 -21.04 10.33
N TYR A 87 -2.16 -20.72 10.58
CA TYR A 87 -1.52 -20.89 11.88
C TYR A 87 -1.61 -19.66 12.79
N GLY A 88 -2.42 -18.67 12.42
CA GLY A 88 -2.74 -17.52 13.28
C GLY A 88 -1.68 -16.42 13.31
N MET A 89 -0.74 -16.37 12.37
CA MET A 89 0.27 -15.31 12.32
C MET A 89 -0.30 -13.92 11.96
N PHE A 90 -1.51 -13.87 11.41
CA PHE A 90 -2.17 -12.63 11.02
C PHE A 90 -3.41 -12.31 11.89
N GLU A 91 -3.50 -12.90 13.09
CA GLU A 91 -4.54 -12.60 14.10
C GLU A 91 -5.97 -12.49 13.53
N GLU A 92 -6.67 -11.37 13.73
CA GLU A 92 -8.05 -11.12 13.28
C GLU A 92 -8.19 -10.81 11.78
N CYS A 93 -7.12 -10.93 10.99
CA CYS A 93 -7.16 -10.66 9.57
C CYS A 93 -8.05 -11.68 8.83
N SER A 94 -8.85 -11.19 7.89
CA SER A 94 -9.58 -12.03 6.91
C SER A 94 -8.72 -12.35 5.68
N TYR A 95 -9.13 -13.35 4.89
CA TYR A 95 -8.47 -13.67 3.63
C TYR A 95 -8.51 -12.49 2.64
N GLU A 96 -9.60 -11.73 2.65
CA GLU A 96 -9.82 -10.55 1.82
C GLU A 96 -8.86 -9.41 2.19
N GLU A 97 -8.66 -9.19 3.49
CA GLU A 97 -7.71 -8.20 4.02
C GLU A 97 -6.28 -8.62 3.74
N LEU A 98 -5.92 -9.89 3.96
CA LEU A 98 -4.59 -10.40 3.64
C LEU A 98 -4.28 -10.27 2.14
N ALA A 99 -5.23 -10.60 1.27
CA ALA A 99 -5.08 -10.39 -0.16
C ALA A 99 -4.92 -8.91 -0.52
N GLY A 100 -5.61 -8.02 0.18
CA GLY A 100 -5.48 -6.57 0.06
C GLY A 100 -4.07 -6.10 0.42
N PHE A 101 -3.53 -6.53 1.56
CA PHE A 101 -2.17 -6.21 1.97
C PHE A 101 -1.13 -6.76 1.00
N ILE A 102 -1.32 -7.98 0.51
CA ILE A 102 -0.42 -8.58 -0.48
C ILE A 102 -0.42 -7.75 -1.78
N ASN A 103 -1.59 -7.40 -2.30
CA ASN A 103 -1.70 -6.61 -3.52
C ASN A 103 -1.17 -5.18 -3.35
N LEU A 104 -1.26 -4.62 -2.13
CA LEU A 104 -0.75 -3.29 -1.82
C LEU A 104 0.79 -3.25 -1.83
N VAL A 105 1.43 -4.27 -1.23
CA VAL A 105 2.88 -4.26 -0.96
C VAL A 105 3.69 -4.98 -2.03
N PHE A 106 3.15 -6.05 -2.62
CA PHE A 106 3.89 -6.96 -3.49
C PHE A 106 3.38 -6.91 -4.93
N ASN A 107 4.31 -6.94 -5.89
CA ASN A 107 3.99 -7.13 -7.30
C ASN A 107 4.00 -8.63 -7.60
N THR A 108 2.82 -9.24 -7.47
CA THR A 108 2.58 -10.65 -7.79
C THR A 108 2.16 -10.86 -9.25
N GLY A 109 1.79 -9.80 -9.97
CA GLY A 109 1.15 -9.88 -11.28
C GLY A 109 -0.30 -10.41 -11.24
N TYR A 110 -0.89 -10.56 -10.06
CA TYR A 110 -2.26 -11.04 -9.88
C TYR A 110 -3.19 -9.96 -9.33
N GLU A 111 -4.44 -10.01 -9.75
CA GLU A 111 -5.51 -9.21 -9.15
C GLU A 111 -5.83 -9.70 -7.74
N GLN A 112 -6.22 -8.79 -6.84
CA GLN A 112 -6.52 -9.11 -5.43
C GLN A 112 -7.55 -10.25 -5.28
N THR A 113 -8.56 -10.30 -6.14
CA THR A 113 -9.58 -11.36 -6.14
C THR A 113 -8.97 -12.73 -6.41
N TYR A 114 -8.00 -12.80 -7.33
CA TYR A 114 -7.29 -14.02 -7.65
C TYR A 114 -6.34 -14.44 -6.51
N ILE A 115 -5.65 -13.48 -5.89
CA ILE A 115 -4.83 -13.72 -4.69
C ILE A 115 -5.69 -14.30 -3.55
N CYS A 116 -6.84 -13.70 -3.28
CA CYS A 116 -7.77 -14.18 -2.25
C CYS A 116 -8.23 -15.63 -2.52
N ASN A 117 -8.56 -15.95 -3.78
CA ASN A 117 -8.92 -17.31 -4.16
C ASN A 117 -7.77 -18.30 -3.97
N LEU A 118 -6.54 -17.92 -4.32
CA LEU A 118 -5.35 -18.75 -4.09
C LEU A 118 -5.09 -18.96 -2.59
N LEU A 119 -5.24 -17.92 -1.77
CA LEU A 119 -5.11 -18.05 -0.31
C LEU A 119 -6.11 -19.07 0.24
N LYS A 120 -7.37 -19.03 -0.21
CA LYS A 120 -8.41 -19.97 0.22
C LYS A 120 -8.17 -21.39 -0.29
N ALA A 121 -7.65 -21.54 -1.51
CA ALA A 121 -7.48 -22.82 -2.20
C ALA A 121 -6.14 -23.53 -1.92
N ALA A 122 -5.20 -22.90 -1.21
CA ALA A 122 -3.90 -23.49 -0.93
C ALA A 122 -4.04 -24.87 -0.25
N HIS A 123 -3.31 -25.86 -0.78
CA HIS A 123 -3.38 -27.26 -0.38
C HIS A 123 -2.71 -27.51 0.99
N GLU A 124 -3.23 -28.48 1.75
CA GLU A 124 -2.64 -28.94 3.02
C GLU A 124 -1.23 -29.50 2.86
N ASP A 125 -0.86 -29.96 1.67
CA ASP A 125 0.45 -30.54 1.37
C ASP A 125 1.60 -29.59 1.73
N TYR A 126 1.41 -28.27 1.77
CA TYR A 126 2.44 -27.34 2.25
C TYR A 126 2.79 -27.49 3.75
N GLN A 127 2.14 -28.40 4.49
CA GLN A 127 2.46 -28.77 5.87
C GLN A 127 3.95 -29.08 6.11
N HIS A 128 4.65 -29.71 5.16
CA HIS A 128 6.08 -30.00 5.32
C HIS A 128 6.96 -28.75 5.23
N ILE A 129 6.57 -27.77 4.41
CA ILE A 129 7.17 -26.43 4.37
C ILE A 129 6.86 -25.67 5.68
N HIS A 130 5.67 -25.88 6.26
CA HIS A 130 5.28 -25.32 7.55
C HIS A 130 6.04 -25.89 8.75
N ASP A 131 6.33 -27.19 8.78
CA ASP A 131 7.18 -27.77 9.82
C ASP A 131 8.57 -27.15 9.80
N GLY A 132 9.13 -26.91 8.61
CA GLY A 132 10.37 -26.17 8.42
C GLY A 132 10.31 -24.75 8.98
N ILE A 133 9.28 -23.97 8.61
CA ILE A 133 9.11 -22.59 9.12
C ILE A 133 8.87 -22.57 10.63
N LYS A 134 8.07 -23.48 11.17
CA LYS A 134 7.77 -23.56 12.61
C LYS A 134 9.02 -23.90 13.41
N MET A 135 9.89 -24.75 12.87
CA MET A 135 11.20 -25.03 13.44
C MET A 135 12.07 -23.76 13.40
N GLU A 136 12.06 -23.03 12.29
CA GLU A 136 12.88 -21.83 12.12
C GLU A 136 12.44 -20.65 13.00
N ILE A 137 11.12 -20.43 13.16
CA ILE A 137 10.56 -19.45 14.10
C ILE A 137 10.93 -19.80 15.55
N LYS A 138 10.99 -21.09 15.90
CA LYS A 138 11.46 -21.53 17.24
C LYS A 138 12.96 -21.33 17.44
N LEU A 139 13.75 -21.39 16.37
CA LEU A 139 15.22 -21.24 16.41
C LEU A 139 15.68 -19.78 16.33
N GLU A 140 14.85 -18.89 15.79
CA GLU A 140 15.08 -17.44 15.66
C GLU A 140 15.54 -16.77 16.98
N PRO A 141 14.90 -17.00 18.15
CA PRO A 141 15.35 -16.44 19.43
C PRO A 141 16.75 -16.91 19.82
N ALA A 142 17.03 -18.21 19.66
CA ALA A 142 18.31 -18.81 20.03
C ALA A 142 19.48 -18.36 19.12
N ARG A 143 19.20 -18.04 17.85
CA ARG A 143 20.19 -17.44 16.94
C ARG A 143 20.46 -15.97 17.24
N ARG A 144 19.42 -15.19 17.58
CA ARG A 144 19.58 -13.78 18.00
C ARG A 144 20.45 -13.64 19.25
N GLU A 145 20.41 -14.64 20.13
CA GLU A 145 21.24 -14.71 21.34
C GLU A 145 22.63 -15.34 21.11
N GLY A 146 22.95 -15.74 19.88
CA GLY A 146 24.26 -16.30 19.50
C GLY A 146 24.52 -17.74 19.96
N ILE A 147 23.49 -18.46 20.40
CA ILE A 147 23.60 -19.80 20.99
C ILE A 147 23.77 -20.88 19.91
N LEU A 148 23.31 -20.61 18.69
CA LEU A 148 23.47 -21.48 17.52
C LEU A 148 24.33 -20.76 16.46
N SER A 149 25.56 -21.24 16.26
CA SER A 149 26.40 -20.89 15.12
C SER A 149 26.31 -22.01 14.08
N ASN A 150 26.14 -21.63 12.80
CA ASN A 150 25.97 -22.56 11.67
C ASN A 150 27.04 -23.65 11.61
#